data_AF-A0A1Y2VEE9-F1
#
_entry.id   AF-A0A1Y2VEE9-F1
#
_cell.length_a   1.000
_cell.length_b   1.000
_cell.length_c   1.000
_cell.angle_alpha   90.00
_cell.angle_beta   90.00
_cell.angle_gamma   90.00
#
_symmetry.space_group_name_H-M   'P 1'
#
loop_
_entity.id
_entity.type
_entity.pdbx_description
1 polymer ?
#
loop_
_entity_poly.entity_id
_entity_poly.type
_entity_poly.pdbx_seq_one_letter_code
_entity_poly.pdbx_strand_id
1 'polypeptide(L)'
;VNVAIGCFFSVACYNTIEILFLMFTTFRHKNTLYFWSMLVASIGILLQGSSASLRLLKLAPNLPMAITASLGWWMMTTGQSLVLYSRLHLVMSSPRKSRWILVMITTTFFAFQLPTTITFIGMNATPSNRPDIFTHAFDVFKIIQLAAFTLQESTISGLYVYEFNVTSKPIRMIRENKVRNLLRQMIGLFAVIIGLDVALMATEYTGHFQIQTTLKPAVYSVKLKVELFVLNNLVNLVRT
;
A
#
# COMPACT_ATOMS: atom_id res chain seq x y z
N VAL A 1 -17.46 -2.82 -18.60
CA VAL A 1 -16.82 -3.29 -17.36
C VAL A 1 -15.46 -3.95 -17.63
N ASN A 2 -15.38 -5.00 -18.46
CA ASN A 2 -14.11 -5.70 -18.75
C ASN A 2 -13.00 -4.82 -19.35
N VAL A 3 -13.35 -3.87 -20.23
CA VAL A 3 -12.37 -2.93 -20.82
C VAL A 3 -11.76 -2.00 -19.75
N ALA A 4 -12.58 -1.44 -18.86
CA ALA A 4 -12.12 -0.56 -17.79
C ALA A 4 -11.16 -1.30 -16.82
N ILE A 5 -11.52 -2.53 -16.47
CA ILE A 5 -10.69 -3.44 -15.65
C ILE A 5 -9.33 -3.70 -16.33
N GLY A 6 -9.32 -3.96 -17.64
CA GLY A 6 -8.09 -4.12 -18.43
C GLY A 6 -7.22 -2.86 -18.46
N CYS A 7 -7.83 -1.68 -18.59
CA CYS A 7 -7.12 -0.39 -18.51
C CYS A 7 -6.47 -0.19 -17.13
N PHE A 8 -7.20 -0.42 -16.04
CA PHE A 8 -6.65 -0.29 -14.68
C PHE A 8 -5.49 -1.26 -14.43
N PHE A 9 -5.60 -2.50 -14.91
CA PHE A 9 -4.52 -3.47 -14.81
C PHE A 9 -3.28 -3.04 -15.61
N SER A 10 -3.47 -2.58 -16.85
CA SER A 10 -2.37 -2.09 -17.70
C SER A 10 -1.64 -0.90 -17.04
N VAL A 11 -2.40 0.05 -16.48
CA VAL A 11 -1.85 1.20 -15.74
C VAL A 11 -1.09 0.74 -14.48
N ALA A 12 -1.64 -0.20 -13.71
CA ALA A 12 -0.97 -0.74 -12.53
C ALA A 12 0.35 -1.42 -12.91
N CYS A 13 0.36 -2.27 -13.94
CA CYS A 13 1.57 -2.92 -14.44
C CYS A 13 2.61 -1.92 -14.94
N TYR A 14 2.21 -0.94 -15.73
CA TYR A 14 3.10 0.10 -16.23
C TYR A 14 3.75 0.87 -15.06
N ASN A 15 2.92 1.35 -14.12
CA ASN A 15 3.41 2.09 -12.95
C ASN A 15 4.36 1.23 -12.11
N THR A 16 4.05 -0.04 -11.88
CA THR A 16 4.90 -0.90 -11.07
C THR A 16 6.23 -1.21 -11.75
N ILE A 17 6.24 -1.45 -13.07
CA ILE A 17 7.48 -1.63 -13.83
C ILE A 17 8.33 -0.37 -13.80
N GLU A 18 7.71 0.80 -13.97
CA GLU A 18 8.40 2.09 -13.86
C GLU A 18 9.00 2.28 -12.47
N ILE A 19 8.26 1.96 -11.40
CA ILE A 19 8.76 2.03 -10.01
C ILE A 19 9.92 1.07 -9.79
N LEU A 20 9.87 -0.15 -10.32
CA LEU A 20 10.99 -1.10 -10.25
C LEU A 20 12.24 -0.51 -10.94
N PHE A 21 12.09 0.04 -12.14
CA PHE A 21 13.19 0.65 -12.87
C PHE A 21 13.78 1.87 -12.13
N LEU A 22 12.91 2.76 -11.63
CA LEU A 22 13.31 3.92 -10.82
C LEU A 22 14.01 3.50 -9.53
N MET A 23 13.57 2.43 -8.87
CA MET A 23 14.24 1.89 -7.69
C MET A 23 15.65 1.41 -8.02
N PHE A 24 15.81 0.58 -9.06
CA PHE A 24 17.12 0.03 -9.42
C PHE A 24 18.11 1.11 -9.88
N THR A 25 17.62 2.20 -10.45
CA THR A 25 18.47 3.34 -10.87
C THR A 25 18.78 4.31 -9.73
N THR A 26 17.84 4.52 -8.80
CA THR A 26 18.00 5.46 -7.66
C THR A 26 18.84 4.89 -6.52
N PHE A 27 18.67 3.60 -6.19
CA PHE A 27 19.35 3.00 -5.05
C PHE A 27 20.68 2.35 -5.43
N ARG A 28 21.79 3.02 -5.09
CA ARG A 28 23.16 2.46 -5.24
C ARG A 28 23.46 1.34 -4.24
N HIS A 29 22.83 1.35 -3.05
CA HIS A 29 22.97 0.31 -2.02
C HIS A 29 21.64 -0.40 -1.76
N LYS A 30 21.61 -1.70 -2.05
CA LYS A 30 20.40 -2.56 -1.97
C LYS A 30 20.10 -3.11 -0.57
N ASN A 31 20.94 -2.82 0.43
CA ASN A 31 20.83 -3.39 1.78
C ASN A 31 19.96 -2.56 2.74
N THR A 32 19.08 -1.69 2.22
CA THR A 32 18.18 -0.90 3.06
C THR A 32 16.83 -1.59 3.21
N LEU A 33 16.23 -1.51 4.41
CA LEU A 33 14.88 -2.04 4.66
C LEU A 33 13.84 -1.39 3.73
N TYR A 34 14.04 -0.12 3.37
CA TYR A 34 13.24 0.59 2.38
C TYR A 34 13.24 -0.11 1.02
N PHE A 35 14.41 -0.44 0.49
CA PHE A 35 14.55 -1.09 -0.82
C PHE A 35 13.81 -2.42 -0.86
N TRP A 36 14.03 -3.28 0.15
CA TRP A 36 13.36 -4.59 0.22
C TRP A 36 11.84 -4.46 0.41
N SER A 37 11.39 -3.53 1.25
CA SER A 37 9.94 -3.31 1.47
C SER A 37 9.25 -2.81 0.21
N MET A 38 9.89 -1.89 -0.53
CA MET A 38 9.35 -1.33 -1.76
C MET A 38 9.38 -2.34 -2.92
N LEU A 39 10.41 -3.18 -2.99
CA LEU A 39 10.49 -4.31 -3.93
C LEU A 39 9.37 -5.33 -3.67
N VAL A 40 9.21 -5.76 -2.41
CA VAL A 40 8.17 -6.72 -2.01
C VAL A 40 6.78 -6.14 -2.29
N ALA A 41 6.53 -4.87 -1.96
CA ALA A 41 5.25 -4.21 -2.27
C ALA A 41 4.98 -4.17 -3.78
N SER A 42 6.00 -3.85 -4.59
CA SER A 42 5.89 -3.79 -6.05
C SER A 42 5.59 -5.17 -6.65
N ILE A 43 6.30 -6.22 -6.22
CA ILE A 43 6.03 -7.59 -6.66
C ILE A 43 4.62 -8.02 -6.22
N GLY A 44 4.19 -7.64 -5.01
CA GLY A 44 2.84 -7.91 -4.51
C GLY A 44 1.74 -7.33 -5.40
N ILE A 45 1.92 -6.08 -5.87
CA ILE A 45 0.98 -5.42 -6.82
C ILE A 45 0.89 -6.21 -8.13
N LEU A 46 2.02 -6.63 -8.70
CA LEU A 46 2.04 -7.42 -9.94
C LEU A 46 1.39 -8.78 -9.76
N LEU A 47 1.70 -9.48 -8.67
CA LEU A 47 1.11 -10.79 -8.36
C LEU A 47 -0.41 -10.69 -8.19
N GLN A 48 -0.87 -9.75 -7.37
CA GLN A 48 -2.30 -9.58 -7.14
C GLN A 48 -3.04 -9.15 -8.42
N GLY A 49 -2.49 -8.18 -9.16
CA GLY A 49 -3.07 -7.74 -10.43
C GLY A 49 -3.14 -8.87 -11.45
N SER A 50 -2.08 -9.67 -11.59
CA SER A 50 -2.02 -10.77 -12.56
C SER A 50 -3.02 -11.87 -12.21
N SER A 51 -3.12 -12.26 -10.93
CA SER A 51 -4.10 -13.24 -10.47
C SER A 51 -5.54 -12.75 -10.66
N ALA A 52 -5.82 -11.46 -10.45
CA ALA A 52 -7.14 -10.89 -10.70
C ALA A 52 -7.50 -10.93 -12.19
N SER A 53 -6.60 -10.51 -13.07
CA SER A 53 -6.78 -10.54 -14.53
C SER A 53 -6.99 -11.96 -15.07
N LEU A 54 -6.20 -12.93 -14.59
CA LEU A 54 -6.34 -14.35 -14.98
C LEU A 54 -7.69 -14.95 -14.56
N ARG A 55 -8.19 -14.57 -13.38
CA ARG A 55 -9.53 -14.95 -12.90
C ARG A 55 -10.64 -14.33 -13.74
N LEU A 56 -10.50 -13.05 -14.09
CA LEU A 56 -11.47 -12.33 -14.93
C LEU A 56 -11.61 -12.94 -16.33
N LEU A 57 -10.49 -13.39 -16.91
CA LEU A 57 -10.46 -14.05 -18.22
C LEU A 57 -10.85 -15.55 -18.15
N LYS A 58 -11.12 -16.10 -16.95
CA LYS A 58 -11.38 -17.53 -16.69
C LYS A 58 -10.30 -18.47 -17.24
N LEU A 59 -9.07 -17.97 -17.36
CA LEU A 59 -7.94 -18.69 -17.98
C LEU A 59 -7.24 -19.66 -17.02
N ALA A 60 -7.55 -19.62 -15.72
CA ALA A 60 -6.86 -20.39 -14.69
C ALA A 60 -7.84 -20.91 -13.62
N PRO A 61 -7.51 -22.06 -12.97
CA PRO A 61 -8.33 -22.62 -11.90
C PRO A 61 -8.47 -21.65 -10.73
N ASN A 62 -9.68 -21.55 -10.18
CA ASN A 62 -10.03 -20.55 -9.17
C ASN A 62 -9.18 -20.66 -7.90
N LEU A 63 -8.93 -21.87 -7.41
CA LEU A 63 -8.29 -22.11 -6.10
C LEU A 63 -6.80 -21.72 -6.07
N PRO A 64 -5.95 -22.17 -7.03
CA PRO A 64 -4.56 -21.72 -7.10
C PRO A 64 -4.44 -20.19 -7.29
N MET A 65 -5.29 -19.59 -8.11
CA MET A 65 -5.30 -18.13 -8.29
C MET A 65 -5.76 -17.38 -7.04
N ALA A 66 -6.61 -17.97 -6.20
CA ALA A 66 -7.01 -17.38 -4.91
C ALA A 66 -5.81 -17.26 -3.97
N ILE A 67 -4.99 -18.31 -3.92
CA ILE A 67 -3.80 -18.39 -3.07
C ILE A 67 -2.77 -17.38 -3.56
N THR A 68 -2.47 -17.36 -4.87
CA THR A 68 -1.53 -16.38 -5.44
C THR A 68 -2.01 -14.94 -5.25
N ALA A 69 -3.30 -14.67 -5.42
CA ALA A 69 -3.86 -13.34 -5.17
C ALA A 69 -3.75 -12.93 -3.70
N SER A 70 -3.93 -13.88 -2.78
CA SER A 70 -3.80 -13.64 -1.33
C SER A 70 -2.36 -13.31 -0.94
N LEU A 71 -1.39 -14.06 -1.48
CA LEU A 71 0.04 -13.77 -1.28
C LEU A 71 0.42 -12.40 -1.84
N GLY A 72 -0.03 -12.08 -3.05
CA GLY A 72 0.18 -10.77 -3.67
C GLY A 72 -0.42 -9.63 -2.83
N TRP A 73 -1.63 -9.84 -2.30
CA TRP A 73 -2.27 -8.89 -1.39
C TRP A 73 -1.43 -8.68 -0.12
N TRP A 74 -0.96 -9.75 0.53
CA TRP A 74 -0.13 -9.64 1.74
C TRP A 74 1.14 -8.84 1.49
N MET A 75 1.86 -9.17 0.41
CA MET A 75 3.07 -8.47 0.02
C MET A 75 2.79 -6.99 -0.28
N MET A 76 1.67 -6.70 -0.94
CA MET A 76 1.28 -5.33 -1.27
C MET A 76 0.95 -4.52 -0.01
N THR A 77 -0.05 -4.88 0.79
CA THR A 77 -0.50 -4.04 1.92
C THR A 77 0.54 -3.97 3.04
N THR A 78 1.16 -5.10 3.37
CA THR A 78 2.18 -5.15 4.42
C THR A 78 3.46 -4.48 3.96
N GLY A 79 3.87 -4.70 2.70
CA GLY A 79 5.02 -4.03 2.10
C GLY A 79 4.88 -2.51 2.15
N GLN A 80 3.72 -1.97 1.79
CA GLN A 80 3.45 -0.52 1.84
C GLN A 80 3.57 0.05 3.24
N SER A 81 2.99 -0.64 4.23
CA SER A 81 3.11 -0.27 5.64
C SER A 81 4.58 -0.23 6.09
N LEU A 82 5.39 -1.19 5.63
CA LEU A 82 6.83 -1.24 5.92
C LEU A 82 7.63 -0.16 5.18
N VAL A 83 7.22 0.24 3.97
CA VAL A 83 7.83 1.36 3.26
C VAL A 83 7.60 2.68 4.04
N LEU A 84 6.35 2.94 4.45
CA LEU A 84 6.00 4.10 5.29
C LEU A 84 6.80 4.08 6.60
N TYR A 85 6.88 2.93 7.26
CA TYR A 85 7.70 2.73 8.45
C TYR A 85 9.18 3.06 8.20
N SER A 86 9.76 2.54 7.11
CA SER A 86 11.17 2.78 6.80
C SER A 86 11.45 4.26 6.51
N ARG A 87 10.49 4.99 5.91
CA ARG A 87 10.61 6.43 5.71
C ARG A 87 10.53 7.20 7.02
N LEU A 88 9.61 6.81 7.87
CA LEU A 88 9.43 7.43 9.17
C LEU A 88 10.66 7.21 10.07
N HIS A 89 11.25 6.02 10.04
CA HIS A 89 12.51 5.72 10.74
C HIS A 89 13.68 6.62 10.31
N LEU A 90 13.70 7.12 9.07
CA LEU A 90 14.75 8.06 8.61
C LEU A 90 14.60 9.47 9.21
N VAL A 91 13.38 9.88 9.59
CA VAL A 91 13.09 11.22 10.14
C VAL A 91 13.08 11.21 11.67
N MET A 92 12.79 10.08 12.29
CA MET A 92 12.66 9.93 13.73
C MET A 92 14.00 9.63 14.42
N SER A 93 14.33 10.38 15.47
CA SER A 93 15.50 10.10 16.31
C SER A 93 15.24 9.08 17.43
N SER A 94 13.97 8.76 17.75
CA SER A 94 13.63 7.91 18.92
C SER A 94 13.34 6.45 18.52
N PRO A 95 14.15 5.47 18.99
CA PRO A 95 13.95 4.06 18.64
C PRO A 95 12.71 3.44 19.29
N ARG A 96 12.20 4.00 20.40
CA ARG A 96 11.02 3.47 21.10
C ARG A 96 9.75 3.60 20.26
N LYS A 97 9.50 4.79 19.70
CA LYS A 97 8.32 5.06 18.87
C LYS A 97 8.33 4.20 17.60
N SER A 98 9.51 3.99 17.00
CA SER A 98 9.68 3.10 15.85
C SER A 98 9.22 1.67 16.15
N ARG A 99 9.60 1.12 17.31
CA ARG A 99 9.16 -0.23 17.72
C ARG A 99 7.64 -0.32 17.89
N TRP A 100 7.00 0.71 18.45
CA TRP A 100 5.54 0.74 18.57
C TRP A 100 4.83 0.69 17.22
N ILE A 101 5.38 1.35 16.19
CA ILE A 101 4.81 1.30 14.84
C ILE A 101 4.95 -0.10 14.24
N LEU A 102 6.10 -0.77 14.42
CA LEU A 102 6.26 -2.17 13.98
C LEU A 102 5.29 -3.11 14.69
N VAL A 103 5.07 -2.92 16.00
CA VAL A 103 4.07 -3.67 16.76
C VAL A 103 2.69 -3.43 16.16
N MET A 104 2.30 -2.18 15.90
CA MET A 104 1.02 -1.85 15.25
C MET A 104 0.84 -2.53 13.88
N ILE A 105 1.86 -2.51 13.03
CA ILE A 105 1.84 -3.17 11.70
C ILE A 105 1.64 -4.68 11.87
N THR A 106 2.41 -5.28 12.79
CA THR A 106 2.38 -6.72 13.05
C THR A 106 1.02 -7.15 13.61
N THR A 107 0.49 -6.43 14.60
CA THR A 107 -0.83 -6.71 15.18
C THR A 107 -1.93 -6.57 14.15
N THR A 108 -1.90 -5.55 13.29
CA THR A 108 -2.92 -5.36 12.24
C THR A 108 -2.89 -6.50 11.22
N PHE A 109 -1.70 -7.00 10.88
CA PHE A 109 -1.55 -8.16 10.00
C PHE A 109 -2.20 -9.42 10.60
N PHE A 110 -1.86 -9.78 11.84
CA PHE A 110 -2.41 -10.99 12.46
C PHE A 110 -3.90 -10.86 12.79
N ALA A 111 -4.35 -9.68 13.26
CA ALA A 111 -5.72 -9.47 13.70
C ALA A 111 -6.72 -9.29 12.55
N PHE A 112 -6.31 -8.68 11.44
CA PHE A 112 -7.24 -8.34 10.35
C PHE A 112 -6.86 -8.95 9.00
N GLN A 113 -5.57 -9.01 8.63
CA GLN A 113 -5.18 -9.55 7.32
C GLN A 113 -5.35 -11.07 7.25
N LEU A 114 -4.99 -11.80 8.31
CA LEU A 114 -5.11 -13.27 8.33
C LEU A 114 -6.57 -13.75 8.31
N PRO A 115 -7.50 -13.27 9.17
CA PRO A 115 -8.89 -13.73 9.15
C PRO A 115 -9.59 -13.51 7.81
N THR A 116 -9.37 -12.35 7.18
CA THR A 116 -9.95 -12.07 5.86
C THR A 116 -9.39 -13.00 4.78
N THR A 117 -8.13 -13.41 4.89
CA THR A 117 -7.54 -14.34 3.93
C THR A 117 -8.09 -15.76 4.08
N ILE A 118 -8.28 -16.21 5.33
CA ILE A 118 -8.87 -17.51 5.61
C ILE A 118 -10.30 -17.58 5.08
N THR A 119 -11.11 -16.55 5.33
CA THR A 119 -12.48 -16.46 4.82
C THR A 119 -12.52 -16.36 3.28
N PHE A 120 -11.57 -15.64 2.66
CA PHE A 120 -11.45 -15.56 1.20
C PHE A 120 -11.12 -16.90 0.56
N ILE A 121 -10.12 -17.63 1.09
CA ILE A 121 -9.76 -18.96 0.57
C ILE A 121 -10.90 -19.94 0.80
N GLY A 122 -11.53 -19.90 1.99
CA GLY A 122 -12.69 -20.73 2.33
C GLY A 122 -13.85 -20.56 1.34
N MET A 123 -14.20 -19.32 1.00
CA MET A 123 -15.21 -19.01 -0.02
C MET A 123 -14.88 -19.58 -1.41
N ASN A 124 -13.59 -19.70 -1.76
CA ASN A 124 -13.18 -20.24 -3.06
C ASN A 124 -12.93 -21.75 -3.04
N ALA A 125 -12.92 -22.39 -1.87
CA ALA A 125 -12.72 -23.82 -1.69
C ALA A 125 -14.04 -24.59 -1.52
N THR A 126 -15.10 -23.95 -1.01
CA THR A 126 -16.43 -24.57 -0.86
C THR A 126 -17.20 -24.61 -2.19
N PRO A 127 -17.83 -25.74 -2.58
CA PRO A 127 -18.67 -25.82 -3.77
C PRO A 127 -19.93 -24.95 -3.64
N SER A 128 -20.34 -24.30 -4.74
CA SER A 128 -21.42 -23.30 -4.88
C SER A 128 -22.83 -23.71 -4.42
N ASN A 129 -23.01 -24.85 -3.76
CA ASN A 129 -24.32 -25.46 -3.46
C ASN A 129 -24.74 -25.30 -1.98
N ARG A 130 -24.02 -24.52 -1.17
CA ARG A 130 -24.45 -24.15 0.18
C ARG A 130 -24.36 -22.63 0.37
N PRO A 131 -25.35 -22.00 1.05
CA PRO A 131 -25.27 -20.58 1.39
C PRO A 131 -24.14 -20.40 2.41
N ASP A 132 -23.00 -19.95 1.90
CA ASP A 132 -21.73 -20.01 2.61
C ASP A 132 -21.65 -18.95 3.70
N ILE A 133 -21.62 -19.40 4.96
CA ILE A 133 -21.22 -18.63 6.15
C ILE A 133 -19.92 -17.85 5.86
N PHE A 134 -19.05 -18.41 5.02
CA PHE A 134 -17.79 -17.80 4.59
C PHE A 134 -17.95 -16.54 3.73
N THR A 135 -18.98 -16.43 2.88
CA THR A 135 -19.19 -15.25 2.03
C THR A 135 -19.60 -14.04 2.87
N HIS A 136 -20.58 -14.22 3.77
CA HIS A 136 -21.00 -13.14 4.67
C HIS A 136 -19.88 -12.75 5.63
N ALA A 137 -19.14 -13.73 6.17
CA ALA A 137 -17.97 -13.45 7.00
C ALA A 137 -16.91 -12.66 6.23
N PHE A 138 -16.61 -13.05 4.97
CA PHE A 138 -15.65 -12.34 4.13
C PHE A 138 -16.05 -10.89 3.90
N ASP A 139 -17.31 -10.60 3.55
CA ASP A 139 -17.76 -9.23 3.30
C ASP A 139 -17.60 -8.31 4.52
N VAL A 140 -17.92 -8.81 5.71
CA VAL A 140 -17.74 -8.07 6.98
C VAL A 140 -16.26 -7.87 7.29
N PHE A 141 -15.46 -8.94 7.27
CA PHE A 141 -14.03 -8.88 7.57
C PHE A 141 -13.26 -7.99 6.58
N LYS A 142 -13.67 -7.99 5.32
CA LYS A 142 -13.07 -7.17 4.26
C LYS A 142 -13.23 -5.66 4.55
N ILE A 143 -14.41 -5.20 4.97
CA ILE A 143 -14.65 -3.79 5.34
C ILE A 143 -13.86 -3.42 6.59
N ILE A 144 -13.90 -4.26 7.62
CA ILE A 144 -13.17 -4.04 8.89
C ILE A 144 -11.67 -3.95 8.62
N GLN A 145 -11.13 -4.87 7.81
CA GLN A 145 -9.73 -4.87 7.43
C GLN A 145 -9.36 -3.59 6.68
N LEU A 146 -10.17 -3.18 5.69
CA LEU A 146 -9.89 -1.96 4.93
C LEU A 146 -9.85 -0.74 5.85
N ALA A 147 -10.80 -0.61 6.78
CA ALA A 147 -10.83 0.46 7.76
C ALA A 147 -9.60 0.44 8.68
N ALA A 148 -9.20 -0.74 9.17
CA ALA A 148 -8.03 -0.91 10.02
C ALA A 148 -6.73 -0.50 9.30
N PHE A 149 -6.54 -0.91 8.04
CA PHE A 149 -5.37 -0.50 7.26
C PHE A 149 -5.36 0.99 6.95
N THR A 150 -6.50 1.59 6.59
CA THR A 150 -6.53 3.05 6.37
C THR A 150 -6.24 3.82 7.65
N LEU A 151 -6.75 3.38 8.80
CA LEU A 151 -6.44 3.99 10.09
C LEU A 151 -4.95 3.87 10.41
N GLN A 152 -4.37 2.70 10.17
CA GLN A 152 -2.94 2.44 10.34
C GLN A 152 -2.08 3.34 9.44
N GLU A 153 -2.38 3.38 8.13
CA GLU A 153 -1.67 4.21 7.15
C GLU A 153 -1.80 5.71 7.47
N SER A 154 -2.99 6.16 7.87
CA SER A 154 -3.25 7.53 8.31
C SER A 154 -2.47 7.89 9.57
N THR A 155 -2.38 6.97 10.52
CA THR A 155 -1.62 7.17 11.77
C THR A 155 -0.12 7.30 11.49
N ILE A 156 0.45 6.42 10.66
CA ILE A 156 1.88 6.48 10.28
C ILE A 156 2.18 7.77 9.51
N SER A 157 1.31 8.12 8.56
CA SER A 157 1.43 9.33 7.74
C SER A 157 1.32 10.61 8.58
N GLY A 158 0.37 10.66 9.52
CA GLY A 158 0.22 11.79 10.45
C GLY A 158 1.43 11.96 11.36
N LEU A 159 1.96 10.86 11.88
CA LEU A 159 3.16 10.89 12.73
C LEU A 159 4.41 11.34 11.94
N TYR A 160 4.50 10.97 10.67
CA TYR A 160 5.54 11.47 9.77
C TYR A 160 5.49 12.99 9.59
N VAL A 161 4.31 13.54 9.30
CA VAL A 161 4.14 15.00 9.13
C VAL A 161 4.51 15.73 10.42
N TYR A 162 4.12 15.18 11.57
CA TYR A 162 4.46 15.76 12.87
C TYR A 162 5.99 15.77 13.11
N GLU A 163 6.65 14.62 13.00
CA GLU A 163 8.10 14.50 13.22
C GLU A 163 8.89 15.30 12.18
N PHE A 164 8.46 15.31 10.91
CA PHE A 164 9.09 16.11 9.88
C PHE A 164 8.97 17.62 10.16
N ASN A 165 7.82 18.09 10.65
CA ASN A 165 7.65 19.49 11.02
C ASN A 165 8.56 19.87 12.19
N VAL A 166 8.74 18.99 13.18
CA VAL A 166 9.65 19.20 14.32
C VAL A 166 11.12 19.23 13.86
N THR A 167 11.56 18.23 13.09
CA THR A 167 12.95 18.11 12.60
C THR A 167 13.31 19.20 11.58
N SER A 168 12.33 19.71 10.83
CA SER A 168 12.55 20.75 9.82
C SER A 168 12.59 22.17 10.39
N LYS A 169 12.22 22.40 11.67
CA LYS A 169 12.30 23.73 12.30
C LYS A 169 13.68 24.41 12.19
N PRO A 170 14.80 23.75 12.55
CA PRO A 170 16.13 24.36 12.42
C PRO A 170 16.54 24.59 10.97
N ILE A 171 16.21 23.66 10.06
CA ILE A 171 16.54 23.76 8.63
C ILE A 171 15.78 24.92 7.97
N ARG A 172 14.54 25.18 8.40
CA ARG A 172 13.69 26.27 7.90
C ARG A 172 14.23 27.65 8.26
N MET A 173 14.94 27.80 9.38
CA MET A 173 15.59 29.06 9.75
C MET A 173 16.72 29.45 8.80
N ILE A 174 17.33 28.47 8.11
CA ILE A 174 18.49 28.68 7.23
C ILE A 174 18.05 28.81 5.76
N ARG A 175 16.98 28.12 5.33
CA ARG A 175 16.65 27.98 3.89
C ARG A 175 15.14 28.11 3.61
N GLU A 176 14.58 29.23 4.04
CA GLU A 176 13.14 29.44 4.22
C GLU A 176 12.28 29.13 2.98
N ASN A 177 12.65 29.60 1.79
CA ASN A 177 11.80 29.47 0.59
C ASN A 177 11.82 28.06 -0.04
N LYS A 178 13.00 27.43 -0.16
CA LYS A 178 13.13 26.10 -0.78
C LYS A 178 12.53 25.01 0.11
N VAL A 179 12.76 25.10 1.42
CA VAL A 179 12.22 24.14 2.41
C VAL A 179 10.71 24.28 2.54
N ARG A 180 10.17 25.51 2.53
CA ARG A 180 8.71 25.75 2.62
C ARG A 180 7.95 25.25 1.39
N ASN A 181 8.53 25.33 0.20
CA ASN A 181 7.92 24.77 -1.01
C ASN A 181 7.92 23.24 -1.00
N LEU A 182 9.01 22.62 -0.55
CA LEU A 182 9.09 21.16 -0.41
C LEU A 182 8.12 20.63 0.65
N LEU A 183 8.00 21.32 1.79
CA LEU A 183 6.98 21.04 2.81
C LEU A 183 5.56 21.07 2.24
N ARG A 184 5.22 22.11 1.46
CA ARG A 184 3.89 22.19 0.82
C ARG A 184 3.65 21.04 -0.17
N GLN A 185 4.66 20.68 -0.96
CA GLN A 185 4.56 19.53 -1.88
C GLN A 185 4.34 18.23 -1.11
N MET A 186 5.07 17.99 -0.02
CA MET A 186 4.90 16.78 0.81
C MET A 186 3.50 16.72 1.44
N ILE A 187 2.99 17.83 1.96
CA ILE A 187 1.62 17.91 2.51
C ILE A 187 0.58 17.62 1.41
N GLY A 188 0.75 18.20 0.22
CA GLY A 188 -0.13 17.94 -0.92
C GLY A 188 -0.16 16.47 -1.31
N LEU A 189 1.00 15.80 -1.32
CA LEU A 189 1.10 14.37 -1.60
C LEU A 189 0.43 13.50 -0.52
N PHE A 190 0.51 13.87 0.75
CA PHE A 190 -0.25 13.19 1.81
C PHE A 190 -1.76 13.36 1.64
N ALA A 191 -2.23 14.55 1.25
CA ALA A 191 -3.64 14.77 0.96
C ALA A 191 -4.12 13.87 -0.20
N VAL A 192 -3.29 13.69 -1.23
CA VAL A 192 -3.58 12.74 -2.33
C VAL A 192 -3.66 11.31 -1.82
N ILE A 193 -2.74 10.85 -0.96
CA ILE A 193 -2.77 9.50 -0.39
C ILE A 193 -4.06 9.26 0.42
N ILE A 194 -4.44 10.22 1.28
CA ILE A 194 -5.69 10.13 2.05
C ILE A 194 -6.91 10.12 1.11
N GLY A 195 -6.91 10.95 0.06
CA GLY A 195 -7.97 10.94 -0.94
C GLY A 195 -8.11 9.59 -1.65
N LEU A 196 -6.98 8.95 -1.97
CA LEU A 196 -6.95 7.61 -2.55
C LEU A 196 -7.51 6.55 -1.57
N ASP A 197 -7.25 6.67 -0.27
CA ASP A 197 -7.82 5.79 0.74
C ASP A 197 -9.34 5.95 0.89
N VAL A 198 -9.83 7.19 0.90
CA VAL A 198 -11.26 7.47 0.92
C VAL A 198 -11.93 6.92 -0.34
N ALA A 199 -11.30 7.04 -1.51
CA ALA A 199 -11.79 6.45 -2.75
C ALA A 199 -11.87 4.93 -2.66
N LEU A 200 -10.84 4.25 -2.10
CA LEU A 200 -10.88 2.80 -1.88
C LEU A 200 -12.01 2.40 -0.93
N MET A 201 -12.21 3.10 0.18
CA MET A 201 -13.34 2.86 1.08
C MET A 201 -14.68 3.06 0.37
N ALA A 202 -14.86 4.16 -0.35
CA ALA A 202 -16.10 4.45 -1.07
C ALA A 202 -16.44 3.32 -2.05
N THR A 203 -15.46 2.85 -2.84
CA THR A 203 -15.68 1.74 -3.77
C THR A 203 -16.03 0.43 -3.08
N GLU A 204 -15.50 0.21 -1.88
CA GLU A 204 -15.83 -0.98 -1.10
C GLU A 204 -17.29 -0.99 -0.63
N TYR A 205 -17.79 0.16 -0.16
CA TYR A 205 -19.18 0.30 0.25
C TYR A 205 -20.18 0.17 -0.90
N THR A 206 -19.75 0.43 -2.15
CA THR A 206 -20.62 0.24 -3.33
C THR A 206 -20.78 -1.22 -3.76
N GLY A 207 -20.15 -2.19 -3.09
CA GLY A 207 -20.37 -3.63 -3.34
C GLY A 207 -19.76 -4.19 -4.63
N HIS A 208 -19.01 -3.39 -5.39
CA HIS A 208 -18.43 -3.81 -6.68
C HIS A 208 -17.07 -4.50 -6.52
N PHE A 209 -17.07 -5.73 -6.01
CA PHE A 209 -15.86 -6.52 -5.72
C PHE A 209 -14.88 -6.66 -6.92
N GLN A 210 -15.40 -6.81 -8.15
CA GLN A 210 -14.56 -6.94 -9.35
C GLN A 210 -13.83 -5.65 -9.74
N ILE A 211 -14.45 -4.50 -9.52
CA ILE A 211 -13.81 -3.20 -9.77
C ILE A 211 -12.77 -2.95 -8.68
N GLN A 212 -13.09 -3.29 -7.44
CA GLN A 212 -12.20 -3.10 -6.30
C GLN A 212 -10.90 -3.92 -6.41
N THR A 213 -10.99 -5.18 -6.86
CA THR A 213 -9.83 -6.07 -7.02
C THR A 213 -8.80 -5.57 -8.03
N THR A 214 -9.19 -4.72 -8.99
CA THR A 214 -8.28 -4.07 -9.94
C THR A 214 -7.90 -2.65 -9.57
N LEU A 215 -8.82 -1.91 -8.95
CA LEU A 215 -8.55 -0.55 -8.47
C LEU A 215 -7.52 -0.54 -7.33
N LYS A 216 -7.57 -1.53 -6.43
CA LYS A 216 -6.68 -1.60 -5.26
C LYS A 216 -5.19 -1.67 -5.66
N PRO A 217 -4.75 -2.61 -6.53
CA PRO A 217 -3.38 -2.61 -7.06
C PRO A 217 -2.97 -1.28 -7.72
N ALA A 218 -3.86 -0.66 -8.50
CA ALA A 218 -3.59 0.62 -9.16
C ALA A 218 -3.36 1.75 -8.16
N VAL A 219 -4.23 1.89 -7.14
CA VAL A 219 -4.09 2.87 -6.07
C VAL A 219 -2.79 2.67 -5.30
N TYR A 220 -2.47 1.42 -4.93
CA TYR A 220 -1.23 1.10 -4.22
C TYR A 220 0.03 1.35 -5.08
N SER A 221 -0.05 1.21 -6.42
CA SER A 221 1.05 1.60 -7.31
C SER A 221 1.32 3.10 -7.25
N VAL A 222 0.26 3.92 -7.25
CA VAL A 222 0.38 5.39 -7.15
C VAL A 222 0.95 5.78 -5.79
N LYS A 223 0.51 5.14 -4.70
CA LYS A 223 1.07 5.35 -3.36
C LYS A 223 2.58 5.11 -3.33
N LEU A 224 3.09 4.01 -3.89
CA LEU A 224 4.55 3.76 -3.96
C LEU A 224 5.28 4.81 -4.80
N LYS A 225 4.68 5.24 -5.92
CA LYS A 225 5.30 6.26 -6.77
C LYS A 225 5.46 7.59 -6.03
N VAL A 226 4.41 8.00 -5.31
CA VAL A 226 4.45 9.17 -4.43
C VAL A 226 5.52 9.00 -3.35
N GLU A 227 5.58 7.83 -2.73
CA GLU A 227 6.52 7.51 -1.67
C GLU A 227 7.98 7.63 -2.11
N LEU A 228 8.30 7.09 -3.29
CA LEU A 228 9.62 7.18 -3.91
C LEU A 228 9.99 8.63 -4.23
N PHE A 229 9.05 9.42 -4.74
CA PHE A 229 9.25 10.83 -5.00
C PHE A 229 9.55 11.62 -3.72
N VAL A 230 8.79 11.36 -2.64
CA VAL A 230 9.00 12.04 -1.36
C VAL A 230 10.36 11.68 -0.76
N LEU A 231 10.76 10.41 -0.82
CA LEU A 231 12.07 9.99 -0.32
C LEU A 231 13.22 10.68 -1.07
N ASN A 232 13.16 10.73 -2.41
CA ASN A 232 14.20 11.37 -3.22
C ASN A 232 14.37 12.85 -2.87
N ASN A 233 13.26 13.56 -2.65
CA ASN A 233 13.32 14.96 -2.21
C ASN A 233 13.87 15.11 -0.79
N LEU A 234 13.56 14.19 0.12
CA LEU A 234 14.08 14.19 1.48
C LEU A 234 15.61 13.97 1.51
N VAL A 235 16.12 13.02 0.74
CA VAL A 235 17.57 12.75 0.65
C VAL A 235 18.31 13.93 0.05
N ASN A 236 17.75 14.56 -0.99
CA ASN A 236 18.32 15.77 -1.59
C ASN A 236 18.38 16.93 -0.59
N LEU A 237 17.36 17.08 0.26
CA LEU A 237 17.36 18.11 1.31
C LEU A 237 18.47 17.91 2.35
N VAL A 238 18.75 16.68 2.75
CA VAL A 238 19.79 16.38 3.76
C VAL A 238 21.21 16.50 3.18
N ARG A 239 21.39 16.23 1.88
CA ARG A 239 22.70 16.33 1.22
C ARG A 239 23.11 17.75 0.81
N THR A 240 22.22 18.74 0.86
CA THR A 240 22.47 20.13 0.37
C THR A 240 22.51 21.15 1.50
#